data_AF-A0A3D3EDZ6-F1
#
_entry.id   AF-A0A3D3EDZ6-F1
#
_cell.length_a   1.000
_cell.length_b   1.000
_cell.length_c   1.000
_cell.angle_alpha   90.00
_cell.angle_beta   90.00
_cell.angle_gamma   90.00
#
_symmetry.space_group_name_H-M   'P 1'
#
loop_
_entity.id
_entity.type
_entity.pdbx_description
1 polymer ?
#
loop_
_entity_poly.entity_id
_entity_poly.type
_entity_poly.pdbx_seq_one_letter_code
_entity_poly.pdbx_strand_id
1 'polypeptide(L)'
;LGAGDGFMSGFLRGWLRDEPLATCASFANACGALAVSRHGCAPAYPSFAELTHLLENGSAQFALRKDQALENLHWSTTRHRRYNRLTAFAFDHRHQFAKWAEQAGRDESAIDAFKTLALSAARNLRGRGEGVGILVDDELGRSALHAASDDDMWIGRPIEQSGVFPLALCEEPDIGSRLAEWPANHCVKVLAPCRMDDSEELRIHHERLLTQLADACRRTRHEFLLEIITARPDKPAAPEQIHALMKRFYELGIFPDWWKLEPVPEAEFWRRCGDIVRVNDPHLQGIIVLGKEAEPDVLASVFENAKSEPLVKGFAVGRTIFAGAAQDWLNGRIGDDTAVANMTDLFAGLIDAWDKAGE
;
A
#
# COMPACT_ATOMS: atom_id res chain seq x y z
N LEU A 1 -22.87 -21.19 11.00
CA LEU A 1 -21.48 -20.90 11.45
C LEU A 1 -20.62 -22.10 11.07
N GLY A 2 -19.51 -21.90 10.35
CA GLY A 2 -18.67 -22.96 9.75
C GLY A 2 -17.79 -23.73 10.75
N ALA A 3 -18.24 -23.92 11.99
CA ALA A 3 -17.43 -24.50 13.06
C ALA A 3 -17.05 -25.97 12.80
N GLY A 4 -17.99 -26.76 12.27
CA GLY A 4 -17.76 -28.16 11.94
C GLY A 4 -16.76 -28.32 10.79
N ASP A 5 -16.88 -27.50 9.75
CA ASP A 5 -15.95 -27.48 8.62
C ASP A 5 -14.55 -27.05 9.05
N GLY A 6 -14.44 -26.01 9.89
CA GLY A 6 -13.18 -25.58 10.49
C GLY A 6 -12.56 -26.68 11.35
N PHE A 7 -13.37 -27.34 12.20
CA PHE A 7 -12.94 -28.48 13.01
C PHE A 7 -12.40 -29.62 12.14
N MET A 8 -13.18 -30.05 11.15
CA MET A 8 -12.80 -31.14 10.25
C MET A 8 -11.52 -30.79 9.47
N SER A 9 -11.40 -29.56 8.99
CA SER A 9 -10.20 -29.10 8.27
C SER A 9 -8.96 -29.12 9.15
N GLY A 10 -9.07 -28.67 10.41
CA GLY A 10 -7.98 -28.73 11.38
C GLY A 10 -7.57 -30.17 11.71
N PHE A 11 -8.55 -31.06 11.93
CA PHE A 11 -8.30 -32.47 12.19
C PHE A 11 -7.60 -33.15 11.01
N LEU A 12 -8.14 -33.00 9.80
CA LEU A 12 -7.61 -33.60 8.58
C LEU A 12 -6.21 -33.08 8.26
N ARG A 13 -5.92 -31.80 8.53
CA ARG A 13 -4.56 -31.25 8.35
C ARG A 13 -3.50 -32.03 9.12
N GLY A 14 -3.78 -32.34 10.39
CA GLY A 14 -2.89 -33.13 11.25
C GLY A 14 -2.88 -34.60 10.86
N TRP A 15 -4.07 -35.18 10.64
CA TRP A 15 -4.21 -36.60 10.30
C TRP A 15 -3.50 -36.97 8.99
N LEU A 16 -3.60 -36.12 7.96
CA LEU A 16 -2.90 -36.30 6.68
C LEU A 16 -1.36 -36.14 6.78
N ARG A 17 -0.85 -35.72 7.93
CA ARG A 17 0.59 -35.58 8.23
C ARG A 17 1.06 -36.54 9.31
N ASP A 18 0.26 -37.56 9.62
CA ASP A 18 0.55 -38.56 10.65
C ASP A 18 0.79 -37.97 12.05
N GLU A 19 0.20 -36.82 12.34
CA GLU A 19 0.26 -36.21 13.68
C GLU A 19 -0.52 -37.06 14.70
N PRO A 20 -0.10 -37.09 15.99
CA PRO A 20 -0.86 -37.74 17.04
C PRO A 20 -2.31 -37.23 17.10
N LEU A 21 -3.27 -38.12 17.40
CA LEU A 21 -4.70 -37.76 17.48
C LEU A 21 -4.99 -36.58 18.42
N ALA A 22 -4.20 -36.42 19.49
CA ALA A 22 -4.27 -35.28 20.39
C ALA A 22 -3.92 -33.96 19.66
N THR A 23 -2.86 -33.93 18.85
CA THR A 23 -2.49 -32.79 18.01
C THR A 23 -3.58 -32.49 16.98
N CYS A 24 -4.12 -33.51 16.32
CA CYS A 24 -5.24 -33.36 15.37
C CYS A 24 -6.46 -32.72 16.06
N ALA A 25 -6.80 -33.15 17.27
CA ALA A 25 -7.89 -32.58 18.06
C ALA A 25 -7.61 -31.12 18.49
N SER A 26 -6.37 -30.79 18.86
CA SER A 26 -5.96 -29.40 19.16
C SER A 26 -6.14 -28.48 17.95
N PHE A 27 -5.69 -28.91 16.77
CA PHE A 27 -5.89 -28.17 15.52
C PHE A 27 -7.38 -27.99 15.21
N ALA A 28 -8.16 -29.07 15.33
CA ALA A 28 -9.60 -29.06 15.09
C ALA A 28 -10.34 -28.05 15.98
N ASN A 29 -10.09 -28.11 17.30
CA ASN A 29 -10.73 -27.21 18.27
C ASN A 29 -10.36 -25.74 18.03
N ALA A 30 -9.08 -25.45 17.77
CA ALA A 30 -8.63 -24.08 17.51
C ALA A 30 -9.20 -23.51 16.20
N CYS A 31 -9.22 -24.30 15.11
CA CYS A 31 -9.88 -23.89 13.86
C CYS A 31 -11.38 -23.61 14.07
N GLY A 32 -12.08 -24.47 14.81
CA GLY A 32 -13.48 -24.27 15.16
C GLY A 32 -13.71 -22.98 15.97
N ALA A 33 -12.86 -22.72 16.96
CA ALA A 33 -12.93 -21.51 17.79
C ALA A 33 -12.74 -20.22 16.97
N LEU A 34 -11.74 -20.18 16.09
CA LEU A 34 -11.46 -19.04 15.21
C LEU A 34 -12.63 -18.79 14.24
N ALA A 35 -13.15 -19.84 13.61
CA ALA A 35 -14.26 -19.75 12.67
C ALA A 35 -15.54 -19.21 13.34
N VAL A 36 -15.87 -19.69 14.54
CA VAL A 36 -17.04 -19.22 15.30
C VAL A 36 -16.87 -17.78 15.76
N SER A 37 -15.66 -17.40 16.18
CA SER A 37 -15.40 -16.07 16.72
C SER A 37 -15.67 -14.96 15.71
N ARG A 38 -15.27 -15.14 14.44
CA ARG A 38 -15.48 -14.17 13.35
C ARG A 38 -16.88 -14.20 12.75
N HIS A 39 -17.74 -15.09 13.22
CA HIS A 39 -19.09 -15.30 12.71
C HIS A 39 -19.17 -15.61 11.20
N GLY A 40 -18.13 -16.25 10.65
CA GLY A 40 -18.02 -16.57 9.23
C GLY A 40 -18.20 -18.05 8.88
N CYS A 41 -18.05 -18.33 7.59
CA CYS A 41 -17.88 -19.67 7.02
C CYS A 41 -16.43 -19.78 6.50
N ALA A 42 -16.23 -20.25 5.26
CA ALA A 42 -14.90 -20.39 4.64
C ALA A 42 -13.95 -19.19 4.79
N PRO A 43 -14.39 -17.90 4.66
CA PRO A 43 -13.49 -16.76 4.81
C PRO A 43 -12.91 -16.58 6.22
N ALA A 44 -13.49 -17.21 7.25
CA ALA A 44 -13.04 -17.11 8.63
C ALA A 44 -12.05 -18.21 9.04
N TYR A 45 -11.75 -19.15 8.14
CA TYR A 45 -10.84 -20.25 8.46
C TYR A 45 -9.39 -19.76 8.53
N PRO A 46 -8.64 -20.19 9.55
CA PRO A 46 -7.31 -19.66 9.77
C PRO A 46 -6.30 -20.21 8.78
N SER A 47 -5.26 -19.43 8.53
CA SER A 47 -4.04 -19.99 7.95
C SER A 47 -3.34 -20.88 8.98
N PHE A 48 -2.34 -21.64 8.52
CA PHE A 48 -1.53 -22.40 9.46
C PHE A 48 -0.71 -21.50 10.40
N ALA A 49 -0.21 -20.36 9.92
CA ALA A 49 0.54 -19.43 10.76
C ALA A 49 -0.33 -18.83 11.88
N GLU A 50 -1.57 -18.48 11.57
CA GLU A 50 -2.54 -18.01 12.56
C GLU A 50 -2.90 -19.10 13.58
N LEU A 51 -3.16 -20.33 13.10
CA LEU A 51 -3.46 -21.48 13.95
C LEU A 51 -2.30 -21.78 14.92
N THR A 52 -1.07 -21.85 14.41
CA THR A 52 0.13 -22.09 15.20
C THR A 52 0.31 -20.99 16.24
N HIS A 53 0.16 -19.72 15.86
CA HIS A 53 0.27 -18.61 16.80
C HIS A 53 -0.72 -18.73 17.97
N LEU A 54 -1.99 -19.04 17.69
CA LEU A 54 -3.00 -19.23 18.74
C LEU A 54 -2.66 -20.38 19.67
N LEU A 55 -2.16 -21.50 19.14
CA LEU A 55 -1.83 -22.67 19.96
C LEU A 55 -0.59 -22.47 20.83
N GLU A 56 0.40 -21.71 20.35
CA GLU A 56 1.64 -21.45 21.07
C GLU A 56 1.49 -20.33 22.11
N ASN A 57 0.75 -19.27 21.78
CA ASN A 57 0.69 -18.05 22.60
C ASN A 57 -0.65 -17.87 23.33
N GLY A 58 -1.70 -18.58 22.90
CA GLY A 58 -3.06 -18.35 23.36
C GLY A 58 -3.59 -16.98 22.91
N SER A 59 -4.63 -16.51 23.58
CA SER A 59 -5.15 -15.15 23.46
C SER A 59 -5.73 -14.71 24.80
N ALA A 60 -5.54 -13.44 25.15
CA ALA A 60 -6.21 -12.84 26.31
C ALA A 60 -7.70 -12.56 26.03
N GLN A 61 -8.12 -12.59 24.76
CA GLN A 61 -9.50 -12.30 24.34
C GLN A 61 -10.32 -13.59 24.26
N PHE A 62 -11.42 -13.65 25.01
CA PHE A 62 -12.38 -14.76 24.85
C PHE A 62 -13.00 -14.75 23.44
N ALA A 63 -13.35 -13.56 22.93
CA ALA A 63 -13.74 -13.39 21.54
C ALA A 63 -12.49 -13.17 20.69
N LEU A 64 -11.88 -14.25 20.21
CA LEU A 64 -10.64 -14.25 19.40
C LEU A 64 -10.63 -13.23 18.25
N ARG A 65 -11.77 -12.92 17.62
CA ARG A 65 -11.88 -11.86 16.60
C ARG A 65 -11.57 -10.43 17.08
N LYS A 66 -11.38 -10.24 18.38
CA LYS A 66 -10.97 -8.97 19.00
C LYS A 66 -9.48 -8.96 19.34
N ASP A 67 -8.78 -10.07 19.14
CA ASP A 67 -7.33 -10.14 19.28
C ASP A 67 -6.69 -9.58 18.02
N GLN A 68 -5.97 -8.47 18.17
CA GLN A 68 -5.41 -7.74 17.04
C GLN A 68 -4.29 -8.51 16.34
N ALA A 69 -3.50 -9.31 17.08
CA ALA A 69 -2.44 -10.12 16.50
C ALA A 69 -3.04 -11.23 15.63
N LEU A 70 -4.09 -11.90 16.13
CA LEU A 70 -4.81 -12.91 15.35
C LEU A 70 -5.52 -12.31 14.14
N GLU A 71 -6.16 -11.15 14.27
CA GLU A 71 -6.78 -10.48 13.12
C GLU A 71 -5.75 -10.05 12.07
N ASN A 72 -4.59 -9.54 12.48
CA ASN A 72 -3.54 -9.18 11.53
C ASN A 72 -2.93 -10.42 10.85
N LEU A 73 -2.69 -11.50 11.59
CA LEU A 73 -2.24 -12.78 11.02
C LEU A 73 -3.27 -13.32 10.04
N HIS A 74 -4.54 -13.34 10.42
CA HIS A 74 -5.63 -13.77 9.57
C HIS A 74 -5.64 -12.99 8.25
N TRP A 75 -5.71 -11.65 8.35
CA TRP A 75 -5.70 -10.76 7.19
C TRP A 75 -4.47 -11.01 6.30
N SER A 76 -3.29 -11.03 6.90
CA SER A 76 -2.05 -11.08 6.15
C SER A 76 -1.84 -12.42 5.47
N THR A 77 -2.17 -13.51 6.12
CA THR A 77 -1.88 -14.85 5.61
C THR A 77 -2.99 -15.45 4.74
N THR A 78 -4.19 -14.85 4.70
CA THR A 78 -5.33 -15.33 3.90
C THR A 78 -5.70 -14.43 2.72
N ARG A 79 -4.95 -13.35 2.49
CA ARG A 79 -5.17 -12.44 1.35
C ARG A 79 -5.13 -13.17 0.01
N HIS A 80 -5.93 -12.69 -0.94
CA HIS A 80 -6.06 -13.30 -2.26
C HIS A 80 -4.83 -13.12 -3.15
N ARG A 81 -4.17 -11.96 -3.06
CA ARG A 81 -3.02 -11.61 -3.90
C ARG A 81 -1.78 -11.39 -3.06
N ARG A 82 -0.66 -11.92 -3.54
CA ARG A 82 0.67 -11.70 -2.99
C ARG A 82 1.54 -11.14 -4.10
N TYR A 83 2.25 -10.06 -3.79
CA TYR A 83 3.13 -9.41 -4.75
C TYR A 83 4.58 -9.73 -4.37
N ASN A 84 5.31 -10.31 -5.33
CA ASN A 84 6.76 -10.48 -5.21
C ASN A 84 7.50 -9.17 -5.54
N ARG A 85 6.86 -8.33 -6.34
CA ARG A 85 7.36 -7.06 -6.84
C ARG A 85 6.21 -6.06 -6.98
N LEU A 86 6.48 -4.77 -6.83
CA LEU A 86 5.55 -3.69 -7.17
C LEU A 86 6.30 -2.49 -7.78
N THR A 87 6.13 -2.27 -9.08
CA THR A 87 6.63 -1.08 -9.79
C THR A 87 5.43 -0.29 -10.27
N ALA A 88 5.08 0.77 -9.54
CA ALA A 88 3.87 1.55 -9.78
C ALA A 88 4.18 2.92 -10.39
N PHE A 89 3.41 3.28 -11.43
CA PHE A 89 3.41 4.64 -11.98
C PHE A 89 2.39 5.50 -11.23
N ALA A 90 2.88 6.49 -10.49
CA ALA A 90 2.06 7.33 -9.64
C ALA A 90 1.68 8.66 -10.28
N PHE A 91 0.41 8.84 -10.61
CA PHE A 91 -0.12 10.09 -11.19
C PHE A 91 -1.39 10.55 -10.46
N ASP A 92 -1.50 10.23 -9.17
CA ASP A 92 -2.54 10.64 -8.21
C ASP A 92 -2.45 12.10 -7.74
N HIS A 93 -1.55 12.87 -8.36
CA HIS A 93 -1.32 14.28 -8.03
C HIS A 93 -2.52 15.12 -8.50
N ARG A 94 -2.93 16.12 -7.71
CA ARG A 94 -4.07 16.98 -8.04
C ARG A 94 -3.67 18.45 -8.19
N HIS A 95 -3.21 19.07 -7.10
CA HIS A 95 -2.79 20.47 -7.07
C HIS A 95 -1.80 20.84 -8.17
N GLN A 96 -0.82 19.97 -8.44
CA GLN A 96 0.20 20.23 -9.42
C GLN A 96 -0.34 20.23 -10.86
N PHE A 97 -1.23 19.29 -11.18
CA PHE A 97 -1.88 19.24 -12.48
C PHE A 97 -2.84 20.40 -12.67
N ALA A 98 -3.63 20.74 -11.64
CA ALA A 98 -4.53 21.89 -11.67
C ALA A 98 -3.76 23.19 -11.97
N LYS A 99 -2.63 23.41 -11.30
CA LYS A 99 -1.76 24.56 -11.55
C LYS A 99 -1.22 24.59 -12.99
N TRP A 100 -0.75 23.47 -13.53
CA TRP A 100 -0.23 23.43 -14.90
C TRP A 100 -1.33 23.61 -15.95
N ALA A 101 -2.52 23.04 -15.71
CA ALA A 101 -3.67 23.21 -16.59
C ALA A 101 -4.11 24.68 -16.61
N GLU A 102 -4.25 25.32 -15.44
CA GLU A 102 -4.56 26.75 -15.32
C GLU A 102 -3.56 27.62 -16.08
N GLN A 103 -2.25 27.38 -15.88
CA GLN A 103 -1.19 28.11 -16.58
C GLN A 103 -1.23 27.94 -18.11
N ALA A 104 -1.70 26.78 -18.58
CA ALA A 104 -1.86 26.48 -20.00
C ALA A 104 -3.25 26.91 -20.55
N GLY A 105 -4.12 27.50 -19.73
CA GLY A 105 -5.50 27.85 -20.12
C GLY A 105 -6.39 26.64 -20.40
N ARG A 106 -6.13 25.51 -19.74
CA ARG A 106 -6.88 24.24 -19.84
C ARG A 106 -7.71 24.01 -18.58
N ASP A 107 -8.78 23.25 -18.70
CA ASP A 107 -9.64 22.85 -17.58
C ASP A 107 -9.32 21.43 -17.08
N GLU A 108 -10.10 20.95 -16.10
CA GLU A 108 -9.94 19.63 -15.51
C GLU A 108 -10.13 18.48 -16.52
N SER A 109 -10.88 18.70 -17.61
CA SER A 109 -11.07 17.67 -18.64
C SER A 109 -9.76 17.32 -19.34
N ALA A 110 -8.86 18.30 -19.50
CA ALA A 110 -7.52 18.07 -20.04
C ALA A 110 -6.66 17.24 -19.07
N ILE A 111 -6.86 17.40 -17.76
CA ILE A 111 -6.13 16.62 -16.75
C ILE A 111 -6.58 15.16 -16.80
N ASP A 112 -7.89 14.91 -16.84
CA ASP A 112 -8.45 13.55 -16.94
C ASP A 112 -8.03 12.84 -18.24
N ALA A 113 -8.02 13.57 -19.36
CA ALA A 113 -7.50 13.08 -20.63
C ALA A 113 -6.00 12.71 -20.52
N PHE A 114 -5.18 13.59 -19.94
CA PHE A 114 -3.75 13.31 -19.76
C PHE A 114 -3.50 12.09 -18.85
N LYS A 115 -4.27 11.92 -17.77
CA LYS A 115 -4.15 10.74 -16.89
C LYS A 115 -4.53 9.44 -17.60
N THR A 116 -5.41 9.51 -18.59
CA THR A 116 -5.70 8.36 -19.47
C THR A 116 -4.50 8.03 -20.37
N LEU A 117 -3.72 9.03 -20.81
CA LEU A 117 -2.44 8.80 -21.49
C LEU A 117 -1.40 8.17 -20.56
N ALA A 118 -1.34 8.60 -19.30
CA ALA A 118 -0.46 8.00 -18.28
C ALA A 118 -0.80 6.53 -18.02
N LEU A 119 -2.10 6.17 -17.98
CA LEU A 119 -2.55 4.78 -17.93
C LEU A 119 -2.09 3.99 -19.16
N SER A 120 -2.21 4.56 -20.37
CA SER A 120 -1.74 3.91 -21.60
C SER A 120 -0.23 3.63 -21.55
N ALA A 121 0.57 4.54 -21.01
CA ALA A 121 2.00 4.32 -20.80
C ALA A 121 2.28 3.16 -19.81
N ALA A 122 1.51 3.07 -18.72
CA ALA A 122 1.62 1.93 -17.79
C ALA A 122 1.20 0.60 -18.45
N ARG A 123 0.15 0.62 -19.29
CA ARG A 123 -0.35 -0.56 -20.03
C ARG A 123 0.70 -1.14 -20.97
N ASN A 124 1.47 -0.28 -21.65
CA ASN A 124 2.55 -0.71 -22.54
C ASN A 124 3.60 -1.58 -21.84
N LEU A 125 3.74 -1.45 -20.52
CA LEU A 125 4.76 -2.16 -19.73
C LEU A 125 4.22 -3.33 -18.92
N ARG A 126 2.91 -3.66 -18.97
CA ARG A 126 2.32 -4.79 -18.23
C ARG A 126 3.01 -6.14 -18.52
N GLY A 127 3.58 -6.31 -19.71
CA GLY A 127 4.31 -7.53 -20.11
C GLY A 127 5.74 -7.63 -19.57
N ARG A 128 6.29 -6.58 -18.92
CA ARG A 128 7.68 -6.56 -18.43
C ARG A 128 7.89 -7.28 -17.09
N GLY A 129 6.85 -7.86 -16.52
CA GLY A 129 6.94 -8.68 -15.31
C GLY A 129 5.72 -8.57 -14.40
N GLU A 130 5.72 -9.35 -13.33
CA GLU A 130 4.73 -9.25 -12.27
C GLU A 130 4.84 -7.90 -11.53
N GLY A 131 3.70 -7.33 -11.15
CA GLY A 131 3.67 -6.19 -10.22
C GLY A 131 3.72 -4.80 -10.85
N VAL A 132 3.46 -4.64 -12.15
CA VAL A 132 3.19 -3.30 -12.70
C VAL A 132 1.88 -2.78 -12.14
N GLY A 133 1.89 -1.54 -11.65
CA GLY A 133 0.71 -0.91 -11.06
C GLY A 133 0.61 0.58 -11.33
N ILE A 134 -0.47 1.18 -10.84
CA ILE A 134 -0.72 2.62 -10.93
C ILE A 134 -1.17 3.19 -9.58
N LEU A 135 -0.86 4.47 -9.33
CA LEU A 135 -1.54 5.27 -8.31
C LEU A 135 -2.31 6.39 -9.00
N VAL A 136 -3.62 6.44 -8.83
CA VAL A 136 -4.50 7.42 -9.50
C VAL A 136 -5.66 7.83 -8.58
N ASP A 137 -6.02 9.11 -8.61
CA ASP A 137 -7.15 9.67 -7.86
C ASP A 137 -8.47 9.61 -8.64
N ASP A 138 -9.57 9.69 -7.91
CA ASP A 138 -10.95 9.62 -8.40
C ASP A 138 -11.57 10.99 -8.77
N GLU A 139 -10.85 12.07 -8.51
CA GLU A 139 -11.29 13.45 -8.72
C GLU A 139 -10.92 13.91 -10.13
N LEU A 140 -9.62 13.93 -10.44
CA LEU A 140 -9.07 14.37 -11.73
C LEU A 140 -8.61 13.21 -12.63
N GLY A 141 -8.64 11.97 -12.13
CA GLY A 141 -8.19 10.77 -12.85
C GLY A 141 -9.26 9.69 -12.99
N ARG A 142 -10.53 10.07 -12.91
CA ARG A 142 -11.66 9.14 -12.87
C ARG A 142 -11.71 8.22 -14.09
N SER A 143 -11.49 8.75 -15.30
CA SER A 143 -11.53 7.95 -16.53
C SER A 143 -10.42 6.90 -16.54
N ALA A 144 -9.21 7.28 -16.12
CA ALA A 144 -8.09 6.36 -15.98
C ALA A 144 -8.34 5.30 -14.89
N LEU A 145 -8.86 5.71 -13.72
CA LEU A 145 -9.17 4.79 -12.63
C LEU A 145 -10.22 3.73 -13.04
N HIS A 146 -11.29 4.14 -13.71
CA HIS A 146 -12.32 3.22 -14.20
C HIS A 146 -11.79 2.29 -15.30
N ALA A 147 -11.04 2.84 -16.26
CA ALA A 147 -10.47 2.04 -17.33
C ALA A 147 -9.46 1.01 -16.80
N ALA A 148 -8.73 1.33 -15.73
CA ALA A 148 -7.77 0.41 -15.11
C ALA A 148 -8.45 -0.80 -14.42
N SER A 149 -9.74 -0.72 -14.08
CA SER A 149 -10.46 -1.85 -13.48
C SER A 149 -10.58 -3.08 -14.40
N ASP A 150 -10.47 -2.88 -15.72
CA ASP A 150 -10.43 -3.97 -16.70
C ASP A 150 -9.05 -4.65 -16.79
N ASP A 151 -8.03 -4.06 -16.16
CA ASP A 151 -6.67 -4.57 -16.16
C ASP A 151 -6.36 -5.36 -14.90
N ASP A 152 -5.66 -6.48 -15.08
CA ASP A 152 -5.03 -7.19 -13.97
C ASP A 152 -3.73 -6.49 -13.57
N MET A 153 -3.86 -5.32 -12.95
CA MET A 153 -2.75 -4.51 -12.41
C MET A 153 -2.99 -4.16 -10.95
N TRP A 154 -1.92 -3.81 -10.24
CA TRP A 154 -2.08 -3.22 -8.91
C TRP A 154 -2.59 -1.78 -9.05
N ILE A 155 -3.66 -1.44 -8.33
CA ILE A 155 -4.26 -0.10 -8.37
C ILE A 155 -4.25 0.43 -6.93
N GLY A 156 -3.59 1.55 -6.70
CA GLY A 156 -3.78 2.31 -5.47
C GLY A 156 -4.50 3.63 -5.73
N ARG A 157 -5.37 4.00 -4.81
CA ARG A 157 -6.22 5.19 -4.88
C ARG A 157 -6.03 6.01 -3.61
N PRO A 158 -5.65 7.30 -3.70
CA PRO A 158 -5.49 8.15 -2.53
C PRO A 158 -6.84 8.42 -1.88
N ILE A 159 -6.85 8.51 -0.55
CA ILE A 159 -8.02 8.88 0.24
C ILE A 159 -7.90 10.27 0.87
N GLU A 160 -6.67 10.77 1.04
CA GLU A 160 -6.39 12.08 1.62
C GLU A 160 -6.91 13.24 0.76
N GLN A 161 -7.20 14.37 1.39
CA GLN A 161 -7.34 15.65 0.68
C GLN A 161 -5.96 16.10 0.20
N SER A 162 -5.84 16.40 -1.09
CA SER A 162 -4.57 16.88 -1.63
C SER A 162 -4.24 18.26 -1.05
N GLY A 163 -2.97 18.54 -0.76
CA GLY A 163 -2.51 19.88 -0.38
C GLY A 163 -2.98 20.38 1.00
N VAL A 164 -3.70 19.57 1.78
CA VAL A 164 -4.23 19.97 3.09
C VAL A 164 -3.32 19.48 4.23
N PHE A 165 -3.03 20.38 5.16
CA PHE A 165 -2.31 20.09 6.39
C PHE A 165 -2.97 20.83 7.58
N PRO A 166 -3.22 20.18 8.74
CA PRO A 166 -2.99 18.76 9.08
C PRO A 166 -3.69 17.76 8.14
N LEU A 167 -3.28 16.49 8.17
CA LEU A 167 -3.92 15.42 7.38
C LEU A 167 -5.43 15.45 7.55
N ALA A 168 -6.13 15.48 6.42
CA ALA A 168 -7.58 15.40 6.31
C ALA A 168 -7.95 14.44 5.17
N LEU A 169 -9.13 13.82 5.27
CA LEU A 169 -9.68 12.93 4.25
C LEU A 169 -10.86 13.62 3.56
N CYS A 170 -11.13 13.32 2.28
CA CYS A 170 -12.35 13.81 1.64
C CYS A 170 -13.54 13.01 2.23
N GLU A 171 -14.32 13.57 3.16
CA GLU A 171 -15.41 12.83 3.81
C GLU A 171 -16.77 13.51 3.65
N GLU A 172 -17.77 12.72 3.22
CA GLU A 172 -19.09 12.53 3.87
C GLU A 172 -19.75 11.21 3.36
N PRO A 173 -20.48 10.44 4.20
CA PRO A 173 -20.76 10.68 5.62
C PRO A 173 -19.74 10.06 6.60
N ASP A 174 -18.99 9.00 6.22
CA ASP A 174 -17.89 8.41 7.01
C ASP A 174 -16.92 7.58 6.15
N ILE A 175 -15.70 7.33 6.66
CA ILE A 175 -14.62 6.59 5.96
C ILE A 175 -15.08 5.18 5.54
N GLY A 176 -15.77 4.45 6.43
CA GLY A 176 -16.17 3.07 6.20
C GLY A 176 -17.19 2.96 5.09
N SER A 177 -18.21 3.83 5.09
CA SER A 177 -19.21 3.88 4.03
C SER A 177 -18.60 4.23 2.68
N ARG A 178 -17.66 5.19 2.63
CA ARG A 178 -16.95 5.53 1.38
C ARG A 178 -16.13 4.36 0.84
N LEU A 179 -15.37 3.69 1.71
CA LEU A 179 -14.55 2.54 1.31
C LEU A 179 -15.41 1.33 0.92
N ALA A 180 -16.60 1.15 1.49
CA ALA A 180 -17.51 0.07 1.10
C ALA A 180 -17.98 0.16 -0.37
N GLU A 181 -17.92 1.35 -0.97
CA GLU A 181 -18.24 1.58 -2.39
C GLU A 181 -17.04 1.37 -3.32
N TRP A 182 -15.83 1.17 -2.78
CA TRP A 182 -14.64 0.97 -3.59
C TRP A 182 -14.57 -0.48 -4.09
N PRO A 183 -14.02 -0.71 -5.30
CA PRO A 183 -13.67 -2.05 -5.75
C PRO A 183 -12.65 -2.69 -4.79
N ALA A 184 -12.92 -3.94 -4.37
CA ALA A 184 -12.11 -4.65 -3.38
C ALA A 184 -10.64 -4.87 -3.80
N ASN A 185 -10.32 -4.76 -5.09
CA ASN A 185 -8.96 -4.86 -5.63
C ASN A 185 -8.19 -3.53 -5.59
N HIS A 186 -8.81 -2.43 -5.16
CA HIS A 186 -8.13 -1.14 -4.99
C HIS A 186 -7.43 -1.08 -3.63
N CYS A 187 -6.17 -0.67 -3.63
CA CYS A 187 -5.42 -0.38 -2.41
C CYS A 187 -5.69 1.07 -1.98
N VAL A 188 -6.08 1.26 -0.72
CA VAL A 188 -6.27 2.57 -0.12
C VAL A 188 -4.91 3.16 0.19
N LYS A 189 -4.55 4.27 -0.45
CA LYS A 189 -3.32 5.00 -0.18
C LYS A 189 -3.61 6.23 0.67
N VAL A 190 -2.78 6.48 1.67
CA VAL A 190 -2.77 7.76 2.40
C VAL A 190 -1.36 8.32 2.47
N LEU A 191 -1.20 9.60 2.14
CA LEU A 191 0.03 10.34 2.39
C LEU A 191 -0.06 11.02 3.76
N ALA A 192 0.83 10.64 4.67
CA ALA A 192 0.87 11.09 6.06
C ALA A 192 2.09 12.02 6.29
N PRO A 193 1.87 13.35 6.35
CA PRO A 193 2.93 14.34 6.61
C PRO A 193 3.28 14.42 8.11
N CYS A 194 3.80 13.33 8.66
CA CYS A 194 4.02 13.15 10.10
C CYS A 194 5.48 13.28 10.52
N ARG A 195 5.73 13.82 11.72
CA ARG A 195 7.03 13.87 12.36
C ARG A 195 6.93 13.55 13.85
N MET A 196 8.00 13.01 14.42
CA MET A 196 8.08 12.75 15.86
C MET A 196 8.22 14.04 16.69
N ASP A 197 8.73 15.11 16.06
CA ASP A 197 8.90 16.45 16.65
C ASP A 197 7.70 17.39 16.46
N ASP A 198 6.55 16.85 16.04
CA ASP A 198 5.30 17.61 15.96
C ASP A 198 4.70 17.87 17.34
N SER A 199 3.87 18.91 17.43
CA SER A 199 3.11 19.19 18.66
C SER A 199 2.26 17.98 19.03
N GLU A 200 2.04 17.80 20.33
CA GLU A 200 1.24 16.66 20.84
C GLU A 200 -0.16 16.61 20.20
N GLU A 201 -0.81 17.77 20.07
CA GLU A 201 -2.12 17.93 19.42
C GLU A 201 -2.12 17.41 17.97
N LEU A 202 -1.08 17.76 17.21
CA LEU A 202 -0.94 17.34 15.82
C LEU A 202 -0.68 15.84 15.69
N ARG A 203 0.20 15.29 16.55
CA ARG A 203 0.47 13.85 16.59
C ARG A 203 -0.80 13.08 16.94
N ILE A 204 -1.52 13.49 17.99
CA ILE A 204 -2.79 12.85 18.39
C ILE A 204 -3.82 12.91 17.26
N HIS A 205 -3.92 14.03 16.55
CA HIS A 205 -4.83 14.17 15.41
C HIS A 205 -4.51 13.16 14.30
N HIS A 206 -3.25 13.08 13.86
CA HIS A 206 -2.83 12.13 12.82
C HIS A 206 -2.96 10.67 13.28
N GLU A 207 -2.51 10.34 14.49
CA GLU A 207 -2.59 8.99 15.05
C GLU A 207 -4.05 8.49 15.12
N ARG A 208 -4.97 9.35 15.59
CA ARG A 208 -6.41 9.02 15.64
C ARG A 208 -6.97 8.77 14.25
N LEU A 209 -6.71 9.66 13.30
CA LEU A 209 -7.25 9.56 11.95
C LEU A 209 -6.70 8.32 11.22
N LEU A 210 -5.40 8.05 11.33
CA LEU A 210 -4.78 6.87 10.72
C LEU A 210 -5.25 5.56 11.36
N THR A 211 -5.51 5.55 12.66
CA THR A 211 -6.10 4.38 13.35
C THR A 211 -7.52 4.10 12.83
N GLN A 212 -8.35 5.15 12.68
CA GLN A 212 -9.70 5.03 12.12
C GLN A 212 -9.67 4.53 10.68
N LEU A 213 -8.75 5.06 9.86
CA LEU A 213 -8.57 4.63 8.49
C LEU A 213 -8.12 3.16 8.40
N ALA A 214 -7.16 2.75 9.22
CA ALA A 214 -6.69 1.37 9.24
C ALA A 214 -7.81 0.37 9.61
N ASP A 215 -8.65 0.70 10.61
CA ASP A 215 -9.83 -0.10 10.96
C ASP A 215 -10.83 -0.15 9.79
N ALA A 216 -11.10 0.98 9.14
CA ALA A 216 -12.02 1.06 8.00
C ALA A 216 -11.53 0.21 6.80
N CYS A 217 -10.23 0.28 6.45
CA CYS A 217 -9.63 -0.56 5.42
C CYS A 217 -9.80 -2.05 5.74
N ARG A 218 -9.51 -2.46 6.98
CA ARG A 218 -9.66 -3.86 7.43
C ARG A 218 -11.12 -4.33 7.34
N ARG A 219 -12.07 -3.54 7.82
CA ARG A 219 -13.51 -3.89 7.79
C ARG A 219 -14.09 -3.97 6.39
N THR A 220 -13.58 -3.14 5.48
CA THR A 220 -14.02 -3.13 4.07
C THR A 220 -13.18 -4.02 3.17
N ARG A 221 -12.21 -4.76 3.75
CA ARG A 221 -11.34 -5.73 3.06
C ARG A 221 -10.46 -5.11 1.98
N HIS A 222 -10.03 -3.86 2.16
CA HIS A 222 -9.09 -3.18 1.27
C HIS A 222 -7.66 -3.27 1.81
N GLU A 223 -6.68 -3.45 0.91
CA GLU A 223 -5.28 -3.27 1.25
C GLU A 223 -5.00 -1.81 1.61
N PHE A 224 -4.11 -1.60 2.57
CA PHE A 224 -3.75 -0.26 3.04
C PHE A 224 -2.27 0.06 2.74
N LEU A 225 -2.02 1.17 2.03
CA LEU A 225 -0.70 1.72 1.78
C LEU A 225 -0.53 3.02 2.57
N LEU A 226 0.43 3.00 3.50
CA LEU A 226 0.79 4.16 4.31
C LEU A 226 2.08 4.79 3.76
N GLU A 227 1.93 5.99 3.20
CA GLU A 227 3.03 6.79 2.68
C GLU A 227 3.48 7.79 3.75
N ILE A 228 4.68 7.59 4.31
CA ILE A 228 5.25 8.51 5.30
C ILE A 228 6.08 9.56 4.55
N ILE A 229 5.78 10.84 4.79
CA ILE A 229 6.61 11.94 4.35
C ILE A 229 6.92 12.87 5.52
N THR A 230 8.20 13.14 5.75
CA THR A 230 8.65 13.98 6.85
C THR A 230 8.88 15.44 6.43
N ALA A 231 8.99 15.68 5.13
CA ALA A 231 9.09 17.01 4.54
C ALA A 231 7.72 17.69 4.46
N ARG A 232 7.68 18.97 4.84
CA ARG A 232 6.48 19.81 4.79
C ARG A 232 6.84 21.24 4.39
N PRO A 233 5.88 22.09 4.00
CA PRO A 233 6.16 23.50 3.70
C PRO A 233 6.87 24.24 4.85
N ASP A 234 6.58 23.87 6.10
CA ASP A 234 7.14 24.47 7.32
C ASP A 234 8.44 23.82 7.82
N LYS A 235 8.78 22.61 7.36
CA LYS A 235 9.91 21.82 7.89
C LYS A 235 10.66 21.05 6.79
N PRO A 236 12.02 21.07 6.81
CA PRO A 236 12.81 20.26 5.87
C PRO A 236 12.58 18.77 6.11
N ALA A 237 12.95 17.94 5.13
CA ALA A 237 12.91 16.48 5.27
C ALA A 237 13.72 16.02 6.50
N ALA A 238 13.19 15.04 7.23
CA ALA A 238 13.83 14.39 8.38
C ALA A 238 13.62 12.87 8.31
N PRO A 239 14.12 12.20 7.25
CA PRO A 239 13.90 10.77 7.04
C PRO A 239 14.40 9.88 8.18
N GLU A 240 15.34 10.36 9.00
CA GLU A 240 15.81 9.68 10.21
C GLU A 240 14.69 9.40 11.23
N GLN A 241 13.56 10.11 11.16
CA GLN A 241 12.41 9.91 12.03
C GLN A 241 11.49 8.76 11.56
N ILE A 242 11.65 8.26 10.33
CA ILE A 242 10.74 7.26 9.74
C ILE A 242 10.73 5.96 10.57
N HIS A 243 11.88 5.49 11.06
CA HIS A 243 11.94 4.29 11.90
C HIS A 243 11.11 4.41 13.18
N ALA A 244 11.13 5.59 13.81
CA ALA A 244 10.35 5.84 15.02
C ALA A 244 8.85 5.93 14.70
N LEU A 245 8.49 6.57 13.58
CA LEU A 245 7.11 6.62 13.10
C LEU A 245 6.56 5.22 12.78
N MET A 246 7.32 4.37 12.08
CA MET A 246 6.92 2.98 11.79
C MET A 246 6.64 2.20 13.09
N LYS A 247 7.56 2.27 14.07
CA LYS A 247 7.36 1.62 15.38
C LYS A 247 6.11 2.15 16.07
N ARG A 248 5.94 3.47 16.09
CA ARG A 248 4.76 4.12 16.71
C ARG A 248 3.46 3.65 16.06
N PHE A 249 3.40 3.55 14.74
CA PHE A 249 2.21 3.06 14.05
C PHE A 249 1.92 1.59 14.36
N TYR A 250 2.94 0.73 14.44
CA TYR A 250 2.74 -0.65 14.90
C TYR A 250 2.27 -0.73 16.36
N GLU A 251 2.79 0.11 17.26
CA GLU A 251 2.33 0.21 18.66
C GLU A 251 0.86 0.63 18.77
N LEU A 252 0.38 1.47 17.84
CA LEU A 252 -1.03 1.86 17.71
C LEU A 252 -1.88 0.77 17.03
N GLY A 253 -1.25 -0.32 16.60
CA GLY A 253 -1.92 -1.41 15.92
C GLY A 253 -2.32 -1.09 14.47
N ILE A 254 -1.60 -0.16 13.84
CA ILE A 254 -1.71 0.16 12.42
C ILE A 254 -0.73 -0.74 11.66
N PHE A 255 -1.28 -1.72 10.94
CA PHE A 255 -0.53 -2.71 10.14
C PHE A 255 -0.80 -2.48 8.65
N PRO A 256 -0.14 -1.51 7.99
CA PRO A 256 -0.36 -1.29 6.56
C PRO A 256 0.17 -2.48 5.76
N ASP A 257 -0.51 -2.82 4.67
CA ASP A 257 -0.07 -3.83 3.73
C ASP A 257 1.19 -3.41 2.99
N TRP A 258 1.28 -2.11 2.70
CA TRP A 258 2.40 -1.49 2.02
C TRP A 258 2.92 -0.27 2.80
N TRP A 259 4.23 -0.23 3.01
CA TRP A 259 4.92 1.00 3.39
C TRP A 259 5.41 1.70 2.13
N LYS A 260 5.14 3.00 1.98
CA LYS A 260 5.76 3.83 0.94
C LYS A 260 6.64 4.89 1.61
N LEU A 261 7.95 4.75 1.45
CA LEU A 261 8.93 5.51 2.25
C LEU A 261 9.77 6.42 1.36
N GLU A 262 10.23 7.55 1.93
CA GLU A 262 11.10 8.51 1.25
C GLU A 262 12.38 7.85 0.69
N PRO A 263 12.93 8.36 -0.43
CA PRO A 263 14.11 7.78 -1.05
C PRO A 263 15.39 8.10 -0.25
N VAL A 264 15.69 7.26 0.73
CA VAL A 264 16.86 7.40 1.61
C VAL A 264 18.06 6.63 1.00
N PRO A 265 19.22 7.29 0.79
CA PRO A 265 20.36 6.69 0.08
C PRO A 265 21.15 5.68 0.90
N GLU A 266 20.92 5.56 2.21
CA GLU A 266 21.67 4.65 3.07
C GLU A 266 21.07 3.23 3.11
N ALA A 267 21.81 2.20 2.71
CA ALA A 267 21.38 0.80 2.84
C ALA A 267 21.00 0.40 4.28
N GLU A 268 21.67 0.98 5.29
CA GLU A 268 21.34 0.73 6.69
C GLU A 268 19.93 1.18 7.07
N PHE A 269 19.43 2.26 6.45
CA PHE A 269 18.06 2.72 6.66
C PHE A 269 17.05 1.64 6.28
N TRP A 270 17.22 1.03 5.11
CA TRP A 270 16.32 0.00 4.59
C TRP A 270 16.38 -1.28 5.42
N ARG A 271 17.59 -1.74 5.80
CA ARG A 271 17.74 -2.89 6.72
C ARG A 271 16.98 -2.68 8.03
N ARG A 272 17.11 -1.49 8.63
CA ARG A 272 16.38 -1.14 9.87
C ARG A 272 14.86 -1.11 9.66
N CYS A 273 14.37 -0.65 8.51
CA CYS A 273 12.95 -0.76 8.17
C CYS A 273 12.52 -2.23 8.12
N GLY A 274 13.30 -3.09 7.47
CA GLY A 274 13.05 -4.53 7.41
C GLY A 274 13.03 -5.20 8.78
N ASP A 275 13.96 -4.84 9.67
CA ASP A 275 14.01 -5.38 11.04
C ASP A 275 12.77 -4.98 11.86
N ILE A 276 12.32 -3.72 11.74
CA ILE A 276 11.08 -3.26 12.38
C ILE A 276 9.89 -4.10 11.87
N VAL A 277 9.80 -4.30 10.55
CA VAL A 277 8.71 -5.06 9.95
C VAL A 277 8.75 -6.54 10.36
N ARG A 278 9.91 -7.20 10.35
CA ARG A 278 10.04 -8.62 10.75
C ARG A 278 9.55 -8.88 12.17
N VAL A 279 9.76 -7.92 13.08
CA VAL A 279 9.33 -8.01 14.48
C VAL A 279 7.80 -7.81 14.63
N ASN A 280 7.20 -6.93 13.82
CA ASN A 280 5.82 -6.48 14.04
C ASN A 280 4.80 -7.08 13.05
N ASP A 281 5.19 -7.28 11.79
CA ASP A 281 4.31 -7.70 10.70
C ASP A 281 5.07 -8.51 9.63
N PRO A 282 5.54 -9.74 9.96
CA PRO A 282 6.36 -10.55 9.07
C PRO A 282 5.66 -10.99 7.78
N HIS A 283 4.34 -10.77 7.68
CA HIS A 283 3.50 -11.19 6.57
C HIS A 283 2.96 -10.02 5.73
N LEU A 284 3.49 -8.80 5.85
CA LEU A 284 3.10 -7.65 5.01
C LEU A 284 3.23 -7.93 3.50
N GLN A 285 2.70 -7.05 2.63
CA GLN A 285 3.05 -7.14 1.20
C GLN A 285 4.49 -6.72 0.97
N GLY A 286 4.86 -5.49 1.32
CA GLY A 286 6.24 -5.04 1.23
C GLY A 286 6.41 -3.56 1.50
N ILE A 287 7.64 -3.11 1.27
CA ILE A 287 8.04 -1.71 1.30
C ILE A 287 8.30 -1.28 -0.14
N ILE A 288 7.88 -0.07 -0.50
CA ILE A 288 8.18 0.55 -1.80
C ILE A 288 8.80 1.93 -1.63
N VAL A 289 9.71 2.26 -2.54
CA VAL A 289 10.42 3.54 -2.57
C VAL A 289 9.56 4.63 -3.21
N LEU A 290 9.50 5.81 -2.59
CA LEU A 290 8.90 7.03 -3.14
C LEU A 290 9.87 7.75 -4.09
N GLY A 291 9.36 8.32 -5.19
CA GLY A 291 10.17 9.08 -6.16
C GLY A 291 10.53 10.53 -5.76
N LYS A 292 9.65 11.28 -5.07
CA LYS A 292 9.85 12.67 -4.60
C LYS A 292 10.55 13.67 -5.57
N GLU A 293 10.27 13.62 -6.88
CA GLU A 293 11.00 14.45 -7.89
C GLU A 293 12.51 14.24 -7.94
N ALA A 294 13.02 13.15 -7.36
CA ALA A 294 14.43 12.84 -7.51
C ALA A 294 14.76 12.55 -8.97
N GLU A 295 15.94 13.01 -9.37
CA GLU A 295 16.52 12.72 -10.68
C GLU A 295 16.68 11.20 -10.86
N PRO A 296 16.55 10.68 -12.10
CA PRO A 296 16.65 9.24 -12.36
C PRO A 296 17.92 8.59 -11.81
N ASP A 297 19.06 9.27 -11.91
CA ASP A 297 20.36 8.77 -11.41
C ASP A 297 20.38 8.66 -9.87
N VAL A 298 19.74 9.59 -9.18
CA VAL A 298 19.60 9.55 -7.71
C VAL A 298 18.69 8.39 -7.31
N LEU A 299 17.59 8.18 -8.03
CA LEU A 299 16.68 7.06 -7.79
C LEU A 299 17.35 5.71 -8.04
N ALA A 300 18.15 5.58 -9.09
CA ALA A 300 18.92 4.37 -9.37
C ALA A 300 19.85 4.02 -8.19
N SER A 301 20.59 4.99 -7.66
CA SER A 301 21.43 4.77 -6.47
C SER A 301 20.62 4.40 -5.22
N VAL A 302 19.44 5.00 -5.03
CA VAL A 302 18.55 4.62 -3.93
C VAL A 302 18.04 3.20 -4.11
N PHE A 303 17.72 2.76 -5.33
CA PHE A 303 17.26 1.39 -5.60
C PHE A 303 18.33 0.35 -5.25
N GLU A 304 19.60 0.59 -5.58
CA GLU A 304 20.72 -0.28 -5.17
C GLU A 304 20.76 -0.48 -3.65
N ASN A 305 20.65 0.62 -2.90
CA ASN A 305 20.66 0.58 -1.44
C ASN A 305 19.40 -0.06 -0.86
N ALA A 306 18.23 0.22 -1.44
CA ALA A 306 16.95 -0.27 -0.96
C ALA A 306 16.79 -1.79 -1.18
N LYS A 307 17.24 -2.30 -2.32
CA LYS A 307 17.15 -3.73 -2.66
C LYS A 307 18.09 -4.62 -1.82
N SER A 308 18.98 -4.03 -1.02
CA SER A 308 19.73 -4.75 0.02
C SER A 308 18.83 -5.33 1.13
N GLU A 309 17.59 -4.84 1.25
CA GLU A 309 16.56 -5.36 2.14
C GLU A 309 15.47 -6.11 1.34
N PRO A 310 15.32 -7.44 1.50
CA PRO A 310 14.36 -8.25 0.74
C PRO A 310 12.88 -7.85 0.87
N LEU A 311 12.51 -7.13 1.93
CA LEU A 311 11.15 -6.62 2.09
C LEU A 311 10.86 -5.37 1.24
N VAL A 312 11.89 -4.73 0.66
CA VAL A 312 11.71 -3.67 -0.34
C VAL A 312 11.47 -4.30 -1.70
N LYS A 313 10.24 -4.17 -2.20
CA LYS A 313 9.75 -4.90 -3.39
C LYS A 313 9.58 -4.05 -4.63
N GLY A 314 9.95 -2.77 -4.57
CA GLY A 314 9.94 -1.88 -5.72
C GLY A 314 9.70 -0.45 -5.35
N PHE A 315 8.95 0.26 -6.19
CA PHE A 315 8.81 1.70 -6.12
C PHE A 315 7.43 2.17 -6.59
N ALA A 316 7.05 3.36 -6.14
CA ALA A 316 5.94 4.12 -6.71
C ALA A 316 6.43 5.54 -7.03
N VAL A 317 6.70 5.79 -8.31
CA VAL A 317 7.33 7.03 -8.80
C VAL A 317 6.36 7.76 -9.70
N GLY A 318 6.30 9.09 -9.57
CA GLY A 318 5.34 9.91 -10.30
C GLY A 318 5.97 11.02 -11.12
N ARG A 319 6.26 12.16 -10.48
CA ARG A 319 6.69 13.39 -11.16
C ARG A 319 7.92 13.20 -12.07
N THR A 320 8.87 12.34 -11.71
CA THR A 320 10.02 11.96 -12.55
C THR A 320 9.60 11.38 -13.92
N ILE A 321 8.44 10.73 -14.01
CA ILE A 321 7.93 10.12 -15.24
C ILE A 321 7.01 11.11 -16.00
N PHE A 322 6.05 11.72 -15.31
CA PHE A 322 4.99 12.48 -16.01
C PHE A 322 5.23 13.98 -16.13
N ALA A 323 6.07 14.62 -15.30
CA ALA A 323 6.06 16.09 -15.17
C ALA A 323 6.40 16.81 -16.48
N GLY A 324 7.46 16.40 -17.17
CA GLY A 324 7.86 16.97 -18.46
C GLY A 324 6.79 16.76 -19.53
N ALA A 325 6.32 15.51 -19.68
CA ALA A 325 5.27 15.16 -20.65
C ALA A 325 3.96 15.92 -20.39
N ALA A 326 3.55 16.07 -19.13
CA ALA A 326 2.35 16.80 -18.74
C ALA A 326 2.45 18.27 -19.13
N GLN A 327 3.56 18.93 -18.80
CA GLN A 327 3.77 20.34 -19.13
C GLN A 327 3.79 20.55 -20.65
N ASP A 328 4.50 19.72 -21.40
CA ASP A 328 4.58 19.84 -22.85
C ASP A 328 3.23 19.59 -23.53
N TRP A 329 2.50 18.56 -23.08
CA TRP A 329 1.22 18.19 -23.65
C TRP A 329 0.13 19.23 -23.35
N LEU A 330 0.03 19.71 -22.10
CA LEU A 330 -0.94 20.74 -21.70
C LEU A 330 -0.74 22.05 -22.49
N ASN A 331 0.52 22.41 -22.74
CA ASN A 331 0.89 23.58 -23.56
C ASN A 331 0.79 23.33 -25.09
N GLY A 332 0.37 22.12 -25.52
CA GLY A 332 0.22 21.79 -26.94
C GLY A 332 1.53 21.65 -27.71
N ARG A 333 2.66 21.44 -27.02
CA ARG A 333 3.98 21.25 -27.64
C ARG A 333 4.18 19.83 -28.17
N ILE A 334 3.51 18.84 -27.59
CA ILE A 334 3.52 17.44 -28.01
C ILE A 334 2.10 16.90 -28.10
N GLY A 335 1.90 15.88 -28.95
CA GLY A 335 0.64 15.14 -29.06
C GLY A 335 0.59 13.91 -28.16
N ASP A 336 -0.53 13.21 -28.18
CA ASP A 336 -0.84 12.06 -27.32
C ASP A 336 0.21 10.94 -27.45
N ASP A 337 0.52 10.53 -28.69
CA ASP A 337 1.48 9.44 -28.95
C ASP A 337 2.87 9.74 -28.39
N THR A 338 3.33 10.98 -28.54
CA THR A 338 4.63 11.42 -28.00
C THR A 338 4.60 11.47 -26.48
N ALA A 339 3.51 11.94 -25.86
CA ALA A 339 3.38 11.96 -24.41
C ALA A 339 3.40 10.53 -23.83
N VAL A 340 2.67 9.60 -24.45
CA VAL A 340 2.65 8.18 -24.06
C VAL A 340 4.03 7.55 -24.22
N ALA A 341 4.70 7.76 -25.36
CA ALA A 341 6.04 7.23 -25.62
C ALA A 341 7.05 7.74 -24.57
N ASN A 342 7.10 9.05 -24.34
CA ASN A 342 8.02 9.64 -23.36
C ASN A 342 7.81 9.08 -21.93
N MET A 343 6.55 8.95 -21.49
CA MET A 343 6.24 8.37 -20.18
C MET A 343 6.57 6.86 -20.14
N THR A 344 6.32 6.14 -21.24
CA THR A 344 6.65 4.70 -21.35
C THR A 344 8.16 4.49 -21.22
N ASP A 345 8.97 5.28 -21.93
CA ASP A 345 10.42 5.16 -21.92
C ASP A 345 11.02 5.48 -20.54
N LEU A 346 10.55 6.56 -19.89
CA LEU A 346 10.99 6.92 -18.54
C LEU A 346 10.60 5.86 -17.52
N PHE A 347 9.37 5.34 -17.59
CA PHE A 347 8.93 4.29 -16.67
C PHE A 347 9.70 2.98 -16.91
N ALA A 348 9.93 2.60 -18.17
CA ALA A 348 10.73 1.43 -18.54
C ALA A 348 12.16 1.56 -18.02
N GLY A 349 12.77 2.74 -18.13
CA GLY A 349 14.11 3.03 -17.61
C GLY A 349 14.21 2.87 -16.09
N LEU A 350 13.19 3.29 -15.34
CA LEU A 350 13.15 3.09 -13.88
C LEU A 350 12.97 1.61 -13.50
N ILE A 351 12.14 0.87 -14.24
CA ILE A 351 12.00 -0.59 -14.06
C ILE A 351 13.35 -1.28 -14.35
N ASP A 352 14.07 -0.87 -15.40
CA ASP A 352 15.40 -1.41 -15.73
C ASP A 352 16.45 -1.06 -14.67
N ALA A 353 16.41 0.16 -14.12
CA ALA A 353 17.26 0.55 -13.00
C ALA A 353 16.99 -0.29 -11.75
N TRP A 354 15.71 -0.56 -11.44
CA TRP A 354 15.34 -1.44 -10.33
C TRP A 354 15.78 -2.88 -10.55
N ASP A 355 15.72 -3.37 -11.79
CA ASP A 355 16.11 -4.75 -12.10
C ASP A 355 17.62 -4.95 -12.00
N LYS A 356 18.41 -4.00 -12.50
CA LYS A 356 19.88 -3.98 -12.37
C LYS A 356 20.38 -3.74 -10.95
N ALA A 357 19.62 -3.03 -10.11
CA ALA A 357 20.00 -2.82 -8.72
C ALA A 357 20.27 -4.18 -8.05
N GLY A 358 21.37 -4.30 -7.31
CA GLY A 358 21.72 -5.53 -6.58
C GLY A 358 22.15 -6.74 -7.42
N GLU A 359 22.29 -6.60 -8.74
CA GLU A 359 23.21 -7.43 -9.55
C GLU A 359 24.67 -7.03 -9.25
#